data_AF-A0A3M0YDR4-F1
#
_entry.id   AF-A0A3M0YDR4-F1
#
_cell.length_a   1.000
_cell.length_b   1.000
_cell.length_c   1.000
_cell.angle_alpha   90.00
_cell.angle_beta   90.00
_cell.angle_gamma   90.00
#
_symmetry.space_group_name_H-M   'P 1'
#
loop_
_entity.id
_entity.type
_entity.pdbx_description
1 polymer ?
#
loop_
_entity_poly.entity_id
_entity_poly.type
_entity_poly.pdbx_seq_one_letter_code
_entity_poly.pdbx_strand_id
1 'polypeptide(L)'
;PVHIEDRWIMVHAGLDFKAADPLANEHALMWIRNWYDEIDYEWLGERYIVHGHDRTTMPRILAMRDQLDHLRVQNIDCGCFDLDTPGSGHLCAFDLDARTLWFEPNADMLHPWRR
;
A
#
# COMPACT_ATOMS: atom_id res chain seq x y z
N PRO A 1 8.05 -5.05 11.31
CA PRO A 1 6.70 -4.98 10.69
C PRO A 1 6.39 -3.59 10.09
N VAL A 2 6.96 -2.52 10.68
CA VAL A 2 6.91 -1.15 10.17
C VAL A 2 8.33 -0.60 9.99
N HIS A 3 8.53 0.29 9.02
CA HIS A 3 9.74 1.07 8.81
C HIS A 3 9.35 2.55 8.66
N ILE A 4 10.11 3.46 9.26
CA ILE A 4 9.84 4.90 9.23
C ILE A 4 11.12 5.59 8.75
N GLU A 5 10.99 6.39 7.70
CA GLU A 5 12.07 7.20 7.12
C GLU A 5 11.48 8.57 6.75
N ASP A 6 12.09 9.65 7.24
CA ASP A 6 11.60 11.02 7.10
C ASP A 6 10.09 11.18 7.43
N ARG A 7 9.27 11.40 6.39
CA ARG A 7 7.83 11.60 6.49
C ARG A 7 7.04 10.35 6.09
N TRP A 8 7.69 9.22 5.84
CA TRP A 8 7.05 8.00 5.33
C TRP A 8 6.99 6.92 6.40
N ILE A 9 5.80 6.36 6.58
CA ILE A 9 5.54 5.18 7.40
C ILE A 9 5.21 4.03 6.44
N MET A 10 6.11 3.06 6.33
CA MET A 10 5.96 1.88 5.49
C MET A 10 5.57 0.70 6.35
N VAL A 11 4.41 0.11 6.09
CA VAL A 11 3.84 -1.00 6.88
C VAL A 11 3.27 -2.06 5.96
N HIS A 12 3.25 -3.34 6.38
CA HIS A 12 2.71 -4.40 5.53
C HIS A 12 1.21 -4.22 5.23
N ALA A 13 0.38 -4.09 6.27
CA ALA A 13 -1.09 -4.02 6.11
C ALA A 13 -1.67 -2.64 6.43
N GLY A 14 -1.40 -2.10 7.63
CA GLY A 14 -1.97 -0.83 8.07
C GLY A 14 -1.61 -0.49 9.51
N LEU A 15 -2.15 0.61 10.03
CA LEU A 15 -1.94 1.06 11.41
C LEU A 15 -3.24 0.95 12.20
N ASP A 16 -3.14 0.66 13.50
CA ASP A 16 -4.30 0.49 14.38
C ASP A 16 -4.67 1.82 15.05
N PHE A 17 -5.35 2.70 14.32
CA PHE A 17 -5.71 4.05 14.82
C PHE A 17 -6.73 4.06 15.96
N LYS A 18 -7.31 2.91 16.31
CA LYS A 18 -8.15 2.78 17.51
C LYS A 18 -7.32 2.60 18.78
N ALA A 19 -6.05 2.21 18.66
CA ALA A 19 -5.13 2.09 19.78
C ALA A 19 -4.52 3.45 20.13
N ALA A 20 -4.11 3.61 21.40
CA ALA A 20 -3.41 4.81 21.85
C ALA A 20 -2.06 5.03 21.13
N ASP A 21 -1.39 3.93 20.76
CA ASP A 21 -0.24 3.93 19.88
C ASP A 21 -0.57 3.06 18.64
N PRO A 22 -0.81 3.67 17.46
CA PRO A 22 -1.13 2.95 16.23
C PRO A 22 -0.06 1.96 15.75
N LEU A 23 1.15 2.01 16.32
CA LEU A 23 2.28 1.15 15.97
C LEU A 23 2.48 -0.04 16.93
N ALA A 24 1.81 -0.07 18.08
CA ALA A 24 2.10 -1.03 19.14
C ALA A 24 1.63 -2.46 18.83
N ASN A 25 0.58 -2.61 18.01
CA ASN A 25 -0.05 -3.90 17.73
C ASN A 25 0.58 -4.57 16.51
N GLU A 26 1.63 -5.36 16.70
CA GLU A 26 2.32 -6.06 15.60
C GLU A 26 1.41 -6.93 14.75
N HIS A 27 0.38 -7.54 15.35
CA HIS A 27 -0.61 -8.33 14.61
C HIS A 27 -1.42 -7.43 13.67
N ALA A 28 -1.86 -6.26 14.13
CA ALA A 28 -2.55 -5.30 13.28
C ALA A 28 -1.65 -4.80 12.14
N LEU A 29 -0.38 -4.48 12.42
CA LEU A 29 0.58 -4.05 11.39
C LEU A 29 0.71 -5.05 10.22
N MET A 30 0.48 -6.33 10.49
CA MET A 30 0.58 -7.42 9.52
C MET A 30 -0.76 -7.85 8.91
N TRP A 31 -1.91 -7.50 9.49
CA TRP A 31 -3.18 -8.14 9.11
C TRP A 31 -4.42 -7.24 9.11
N ILE A 32 -4.32 -6.00 9.58
CA ILE A 32 -5.49 -5.11 9.63
C ILE A 32 -5.99 -4.76 8.22
N ARG A 33 -7.30 -4.59 8.09
CA ARG A 33 -8.00 -4.22 6.84
C ARG A 33 -9.06 -3.17 7.15
N ASN A 34 -9.54 -2.47 6.13
CA ASN A 34 -10.65 -1.49 6.25
C ASN A 34 -10.41 -0.42 7.33
N TRP A 35 -9.23 0.19 7.33
CA TRP A 35 -8.81 1.15 8.37
C TRP A 35 -8.66 2.60 7.85
N TYR A 36 -8.87 2.84 6.55
CA TYR A 36 -8.61 4.16 5.95
C TYR A 36 -9.52 5.27 6.50
N ASP A 37 -10.75 4.94 6.87
CA ASP A 37 -11.72 5.84 7.50
C ASP A 37 -11.42 6.12 8.99
N GLU A 38 -10.48 5.38 9.56
CA GLU A 38 -10.06 5.48 10.96
C GLU A 38 -8.77 6.28 11.12
N ILE A 39 -8.16 6.76 10.03
CA ILE A 39 -6.90 7.50 10.07
C ILE A 39 -7.03 8.72 10.99
N ASP A 40 -6.28 8.69 12.09
CA ASP A 40 -6.08 9.86 12.94
C ASP A 40 -5.04 10.79 12.30
N TYR A 41 -5.55 11.84 11.66
CA TYR A 41 -4.72 12.84 10.99
C TYR A 41 -3.99 13.80 11.95
N GLU A 42 -4.46 13.94 13.21
CA GLU A 42 -3.73 14.69 14.23
C GLU A 42 -2.49 13.91 14.66
N TRP A 43 -2.64 12.60 14.89
CA TRP A 43 -1.51 11.71 15.16
C TRP A 43 -0.58 11.59 13.93
N LEU A 44 -1.15 11.42 12.73
CA LEU A 44 -0.35 11.24 11.51
C LEU A 44 0.52 12.46 11.22
N GLY A 45 0.02 13.67 11.47
CA GLY A 45 0.73 14.91 11.21
C GLY A 45 1.11 15.04 9.73
N GLU A 46 2.32 15.50 9.44
CA GLU A 46 2.81 15.69 8.06
C GLU A 46 3.32 14.41 7.39
N ARG A 47 3.04 13.24 7.98
CA ARG A 47 3.51 11.94 7.49
C ARG A 47 2.54 11.31 6.50
N TYR A 48 3.06 10.40 5.71
CA TYR A 48 2.35 9.61 4.71
C TYR A 48 2.52 8.13 5.03
N ILE A 49 1.52 7.32 4.69
CA ILE A 49 1.53 5.87 4.90
C ILE A 49 1.69 5.18 3.55
N VAL A 50 2.60 4.22 3.46
CA VAL A 50 2.71 3.29 2.32
C VAL A 50 2.44 1.88 2.84
N HIS A 51 1.53 1.17 2.19
CA HIS A 51 1.16 -0.18 2.61
C HIS A 51 0.80 -1.11 1.45
N GLY A 52 0.65 -2.40 1.75
CA GLY A 52 0.13 -3.42 0.84
C GLY A 52 -0.95 -4.26 1.50
N HIS A 53 -0.86 -5.60 1.38
CA HIS A 53 -1.74 -6.61 1.99
C HIS A 53 -3.18 -6.67 1.45
N ASP A 54 -3.82 -5.51 1.37
CA ASP A 54 -5.11 -5.31 0.73
C ASP A 54 -4.90 -5.09 -0.76
N ARG A 55 -4.85 -6.19 -1.52
CA ARG A 55 -4.74 -6.13 -2.98
C ARG A 55 -5.83 -5.24 -3.58
N THR A 56 -5.43 -4.41 -4.54
CA THR A 56 -6.34 -3.57 -5.29
C THR A 56 -5.87 -3.40 -6.73
N THR A 57 -6.69 -2.74 -7.56
CA THR A 57 -6.41 -2.62 -8.98
C THR A 57 -5.50 -1.43 -9.27
N MET A 58 -4.70 -1.52 -10.34
CA MET A 58 -3.83 -0.45 -10.84
C MET A 58 -4.55 0.90 -10.97
N PRO A 59 -5.78 1.00 -11.55
CA PRO A 59 -6.50 2.28 -11.59
C PRO A 59 -6.77 2.88 -10.20
N ARG A 60 -7.03 2.03 -9.18
CA ARG A 60 -7.26 2.50 -7.81
C ARG A 60 -5.97 2.95 -7.14
N ILE A 61 -4.86 2.23 -7.35
CA ILE A 61 -3.52 2.61 -6.89
C ILE A 61 -3.11 3.97 -7.48
N LEU A 62 -3.32 4.16 -8.79
CA LEU A 62 -3.04 5.42 -9.49
C LEU A 62 -3.91 6.56 -8.96
N ALA A 63 -5.21 6.32 -8.75
CA ALA A 63 -6.11 7.31 -8.17
C ALA A 63 -5.70 7.72 -6.74
N MET A 64 -5.22 6.79 -5.92
CA MET A 64 -4.66 7.10 -4.60
C MET A 64 -3.43 8.00 -4.72
N ARG A 65 -2.53 7.73 -5.66
CA ARG A 65 -1.35 8.57 -5.92
C ARG A 65 -1.76 9.98 -6.31
N ASP A 66 -2.71 10.10 -7.24
CA ASP A 66 -3.21 11.40 -7.71
C ASP A 66 -3.90 12.20 -6.59
N GLN A 67 -4.36 11.53 -5.52
CA GLN A 67 -4.95 12.14 -4.33
C GLN A 67 -4.06 12.07 -3.09
N LEU A 68 -2.76 11.77 -3.25
CA LEU A 68 -1.89 11.41 -2.13
C LEU A 68 -1.74 12.53 -1.08
N ASP A 69 -1.74 13.80 -1.51
CA ASP A 69 -1.66 14.93 -0.59
C ASP A 69 -2.94 15.12 0.24
N HIS A 70 -4.08 14.59 -0.23
CA HIS A 70 -5.33 14.60 0.51
C HIS A 70 -5.46 13.36 1.41
N LEU A 71 -5.25 12.17 0.84
CA LEU A 71 -5.44 10.90 1.53
C LEU A 71 -4.30 10.57 2.50
N ARG A 72 -3.08 11.05 2.22
CA ARG A 72 -1.83 10.71 2.94
C ARG A 72 -1.59 9.20 3.11
N VAL A 73 -2.15 8.39 2.22
CA VAL A 73 -1.95 6.93 2.18
C VAL A 73 -1.81 6.46 0.73
N GLN A 74 -0.83 5.59 0.48
CA GLN A 74 -0.56 4.94 -0.80
C GLN A 74 -0.54 3.42 -0.63
N ASN A 75 -1.45 2.73 -1.32
CA ASN A 75 -1.40 1.28 -1.45
C ASN A 75 -0.46 0.92 -2.62
N ILE A 76 0.38 -0.11 -2.47
CA ILE A 76 1.26 -0.63 -3.53
C ILE A 76 1.03 -2.13 -3.82
N ASP A 77 -0.03 -2.73 -3.30
CA ASP A 77 -0.41 -4.12 -3.60
C ASP A 77 -1.34 -4.17 -4.82
N CYS A 78 -0.74 -4.25 -6.01
CA CYS A 78 -1.45 -4.42 -7.28
C CYS A 78 -1.79 -5.89 -7.58
N GLY A 79 -1.79 -6.76 -6.55
CA GLY A 79 -2.14 -8.16 -6.67
C GLY A 79 -1.32 -8.88 -7.73
N CYS A 80 0.02 -8.87 -7.61
CA CYS A 80 0.92 -9.45 -8.63
C CYS A 80 0.52 -10.89 -9.00
N PHE A 81 0.07 -11.69 -8.04
CA PHE A 81 -0.39 -13.07 -8.27
C PHE A 81 -1.81 -13.20 -8.83
N ASP A 82 -2.63 -12.14 -8.78
CA ASP A 82 -4.04 -12.12 -9.15
C ASP A 82 -4.19 -11.77 -10.63
N LEU A 83 -4.27 -12.80 -11.46
CA LEU A 83 -4.35 -12.68 -12.92
C LEU A 83 -5.80 -12.66 -13.43
N ASP A 84 -6.75 -13.04 -12.57
CA ASP A 84 -8.16 -13.16 -12.93
C ASP A 84 -8.90 -11.83 -12.77
N THR A 85 -8.38 -10.92 -11.93
CA THR A 85 -8.97 -9.61 -11.69
C THR A 85 -8.47 -8.58 -12.71
N PRO A 86 -9.36 -7.97 -13.52
CA PRO A 86 -8.97 -6.92 -14.46
C PRO A 86 -8.32 -5.74 -13.74
N GLY A 87 -7.13 -5.36 -14.20
CA GLY A 87 -6.34 -4.29 -13.62
C GLY A 87 -5.44 -4.70 -12.45
N SER A 88 -5.35 -5.99 -12.10
CA SER A 88 -4.37 -6.55 -11.16
C SER A 88 -3.19 -7.20 -11.91
N GLY A 89 -2.42 -8.08 -11.27
CA GLY A 89 -1.40 -8.91 -11.93
C GLY A 89 -0.04 -8.24 -12.12
N HIS A 90 0.23 -7.18 -11.35
CA HIS A 90 1.51 -6.46 -11.42
C HIS A 90 2.19 -6.39 -10.05
N LEU A 91 3.52 -6.46 -10.05
CA LEU A 91 4.33 -5.95 -8.96
C LEU A 91 4.36 -4.43 -9.08
N CYS A 92 4.00 -3.72 -8.01
CA CYS A 92 4.02 -2.28 -7.97
C CYS A 92 5.11 -1.77 -7.04
N ALA A 93 5.89 -0.80 -7.51
CA ALA A 93 6.88 -0.08 -6.72
C ALA A 93 6.54 1.41 -6.71
N PHE A 94 6.74 2.05 -5.56
CA PHE A 94 6.49 3.47 -5.38
C PHE A 94 7.80 4.19 -5.05
N ASP A 95 8.16 5.15 -5.89
CA ASP A 95 9.28 6.07 -5.66
C ASP A 95 8.81 7.17 -4.70
N LEU A 96 9.39 7.23 -3.50
CA LEU A 96 8.98 8.15 -2.44
C LEU A 96 9.33 9.61 -2.77
N ASP A 97 10.42 9.85 -3.49
CA ASP A 97 10.91 11.18 -3.83
C ASP A 97 10.14 11.74 -5.01
N ALA A 98 10.07 10.98 -6.11
CA ALA A 98 9.37 11.39 -7.32
C ALA A 98 7.85 11.24 -7.21
N ARG A 99 7.36 10.48 -6.23
CA ARG A 99 5.96 10.09 -6.06
C ARG A 99 5.39 9.44 -7.33
N THR A 100 6.22 8.62 -7.98
CA THR A 100 5.87 7.89 -9.19
C THR A 100 5.68 6.41 -8.91
N LEU A 101 4.73 5.79 -9.60
CA LEU A 101 4.45 4.37 -9.51
C LEU A 101 5.00 3.65 -10.73
N TRP A 102 5.64 2.51 -10.48
CA TRP A 102 6.12 1.58 -11.50
C TRP A 102 5.36 0.28 -11.38
N PHE A 103 5.02 -0.32 -12.51
CA PHE A 103 4.27 -1.57 -12.56
C PHE A 103 4.98 -2.55 -13.48
N GLU A 104 5.37 -3.69 -12.93
CA GLU A 104 5.96 -4.80 -13.68
C GLU A 104 4.94 -5.95 -13.73
N PRO A 105 4.58 -6.48 -14.91
CA PRO A 105 3.70 -7.64 -15.01
C PRO A 105 4.27 -8.83 -14.24
N ASN A 106 3.40 -9.73 -13.78
CA ASN A 106 3.85 -10.95 -13.11
C ASN A 106 4.85 -11.75 -13.98
N ALA A 107 6.08 -11.88 -13.50
CA ALA A 107 7.16 -12.56 -14.22
C ALA A 107 6.92 -14.06 -14.44
N ASP A 108 6.12 -14.72 -13.60
CA ASP A 108 5.77 -16.14 -13.78
C ASP A 108 5.02 -16.38 -15.09
N MET A 109 4.33 -15.37 -15.61
CA MET A 109 3.62 -15.42 -16.89
C MET A 109 4.54 -15.34 -18.10
N LEU A 110 5.77 -14.85 -17.91
CA LEU A 110 6.79 -14.81 -18.96
C LEU A 110 7.52 -16.15 -19.10
N HIS A 111 7.30 -17.09 -18.16
CA HIS A 111 7.97 -18.38 -18.19
C HIS A 111 7.33 -19.35 -19.22
N PRO A 112 8.11 -19.95 -20.14
CA PRO A 112 7.60 -20.81 -21.21
C PRO A 112 6.87 -22.09 -20.78
N TRP A 113 6.77 -22.41 -19.48
CA TRP A 113 6.11 -23.64 -18.99
C TRP A 113 4.61 -23.47 -18.70
N ARG A 114 4.04 -22.26 -18.91
CA ARG A 114 2.62 -21.95 -18.67
C ARG A 114 1.80 -21.66 -19.94
N ARG A 115 2.30 -22.00 -21.13
CA ARG A 115 1.55 -21.95 -22.40
C ARG A 115 1.05 -23.31 -22.84
#